data_AF-A0A382SL43-F1
#
_entry.id   AF-A0A382SL43-F1
#
_cell.length_a   1.000
_cell.length_b   1.000
_cell.length_c   1.000
_cell.angle_alpha   90.00
_cell.angle_beta   90.00
_cell.angle_gamma   90.00
#
_symmetry.space_group_name_H-M   'P 1'
#
loop_
_entity.id
_entity.type
_entity.pdbx_description
1 polymer ?
#
loop_
_entity_poly.entity_id
_entity_poly.type
_entity_poly.pdbx_seq_one_letter_code
_entity_poly.pdbx_strand_id
1 'polypeptide(L)'
;KAQWAETVNKAPGQYPLGPWFDLVNKKVPEKDREIAAMLVPRDSGLLAGSLEALTGKTVAQSIFGIGVVGMAISTIIILMLINGFCLTEAMGLEMGGTAHKVGSLLPGITGALGFLWLWGDADAKFWLAVPTSIFGMVLLPVAYFTFFCMINSKNLLGDALPTGSKRVVLNIAIGVALVASLIGALWSIWSKLQWTGLAIFAGFIVLVILGQCWHSLNKRLDRIEDAANKK
;
A
#
# COMPACT_ATOMS: atom_id res chain seq x y z
N LYS A 1 23.07 36.15 15.96
CA LYS A 1 23.16 35.17 14.84
C LYS A 1 23.57 33.78 15.33
N ALA A 2 24.73 33.63 16.01
CA ALA A 2 25.21 32.35 16.53
C ALA A 2 24.24 31.68 17.54
N GLN A 3 23.73 32.43 18.52
CA GLN A 3 22.75 31.93 19.49
C GLN A 3 21.40 31.50 18.87
N TRP A 4 20.99 32.15 17.76
CA TRP A 4 19.76 31.78 17.04
C TRP A 4 19.96 30.51 16.19
N ALA A 5 21.11 30.39 15.52
CA ALA A 5 21.46 29.18 14.79
C ALA A 5 21.54 27.96 15.72
N GLU A 6 22.06 28.14 16.94
CA GLU A 6 22.12 27.08 17.94
C GLU A 6 20.74 26.67 18.48
N THR A 7 19.80 27.62 18.60
CA THR A 7 18.41 27.33 19.03
C THR A 7 17.60 26.65 17.93
N VAL A 8 17.79 27.03 16.66
CA VAL A 8 17.16 26.35 15.51
C VAL A 8 17.68 24.92 15.34
N ASN A 9 18.98 24.70 15.53
CA ASN A 9 19.59 23.37 15.43
C ASN A 9 19.14 22.42 16.56
N LYS A 10 18.70 22.94 17.71
CA LYS A 10 18.21 22.13 18.84
C LYS A 10 16.74 21.68 18.68
N ALA A 11 15.92 22.37 17.87
CA ALA A 11 14.53 21.98 17.61
C ALA A 11 14.03 22.52 16.25
N PRO A 12 14.34 21.84 15.13
CA PRO A 12 13.85 22.23 13.82
C PRO A 12 12.32 22.05 13.76
N GLY A 13 11.57 23.15 13.68
CA GLY A 13 10.11 23.15 13.49
C GLY A 13 9.28 23.82 14.61
N GLN A 14 9.88 24.27 15.71
CA GLN A 14 9.15 24.90 16.82
C GLN A 14 9.30 26.43 16.95
N TYR A 15 10.07 27.09 16.08
CA TYR A 15 10.30 28.53 16.18
C TYR A 15 9.67 29.30 15.00
N PRO A 16 9.06 30.48 15.26
CA PRO A 16 8.70 31.40 14.18
C PRO A 16 9.98 31.75 13.43
N LEU A 17 9.90 31.68 12.10
CA LEU A 17 10.98 32.05 11.20
C LEU A 17 11.47 33.44 11.65
N GLY A 18 12.77 33.56 11.96
CA GLY A 18 13.30 34.65 12.80
C GLY A 18 12.99 36.07 12.29
N PRO A 19 13.36 37.13 13.01
CA PRO A 19 12.93 38.52 12.74
C PRO A 19 13.27 39.07 11.34
N TRP A 20 14.06 38.33 10.56
CA TRP A 20 14.46 38.65 9.19
C TRP A 20 13.57 37.96 8.13
N PHE A 21 12.73 37.00 8.50
CA PHE A 21 11.92 36.22 7.57
C PHE A 21 10.95 37.10 6.79
N ASP A 22 10.26 38.01 7.46
CA ASP A 22 9.34 38.96 6.80
C ASP A 22 10.08 39.91 5.86
N LEU A 23 11.31 40.29 6.21
CA LEU A 23 12.16 41.16 5.38
C LEU A 23 12.68 40.43 4.14
N VAL A 24 12.96 39.12 4.25
CA VAL A 24 13.34 38.27 3.12
C VAL A 24 12.12 37.96 2.25
N ASN A 25 10.99 37.59 2.84
CA ASN A 25 9.74 37.28 2.13
C ASN A 25 9.13 38.46 1.39
N LYS A 26 9.36 39.70 1.85
CA LYS A 26 8.98 40.91 1.09
C LYS A 26 9.84 41.13 -0.15
N LYS A 27 11.07 40.60 -0.19
CA LYS A 27 11.98 40.72 -1.34
C LYS A 27 11.82 39.58 -2.35
N VAL A 28 11.23 38.46 -1.95
CA VAL A 28 10.97 37.31 -2.83
C VAL A 28 9.61 37.51 -3.52
N PRO A 29 9.53 37.34 -4.85
CA PRO A 29 8.27 37.37 -5.59
C PRO A 29 7.24 36.40 -5.01
N GLU A 30 5.96 36.78 -5.04
CA GLU A 30 4.86 35.97 -4.52
C GLU A 30 4.81 34.57 -5.17
N LYS A 31 5.08 34.50 -6.48
CA LYS A 31 5.13 33.24 -7.24
C LYS A 31 6.19 32.26 -6.73
N ASP A 32 7.37 32.77 -6.37
CA ASP A 32 8.45 31.93 -5.84
C ASP A 32 8.13 31.43 -4.43
N ARG A 33 7.42 32.23 -3.64
CA ARG A 33 6.91 31.82 -2.32
C ARG A 33 5.83 30.75 -2.42
N GLU A 34 4.92 30.86 -3.39
CA GLU A 34 3.91 29.83 -3.66
C GLU A 34 4.59 28.52 -4.05
N ILE A 35 5.59 28.56 -4.94
CA ILE A 35 6.38 27.39 -5.32
C ILE A 35 7.11 26.81 -4.10
N ALA A 36 7.74 27.66 -3.28
CA ALA A 36 8.41 27.21 -2.06
C ALA A 36 7.45 26.54 -1.07
N ALA A 37 6.24 27.08 -0.90
CA ALA A 37 5.20 26.50 -0.05
C ALA A 37 4.69 25.15 -0.60
N MET A 38 4.63 25.00 -1.93
CA MET A 38 4.29 23.73 -2.59
C MET A 38 5.39 22.67 -2.42
N LEU A 39 6.63 23.06 -2.14
CA LEU A 39 7.76 22.16 -1.92
C LEU A 39 7.88 21.68 -0.46
N VAL A 40 7.15 22.28 0.49
CA VAL A 40 7.17 21.84 1.89
C VAL A 40 6.50 20.47 2.02
N PRO A 41 7.19 19.45 2.58
CA PRO A 41 6.60 18.13 2.79
C PRO A 41 5.40 18.24 3.75
N ARG A 42 4.30 17.57 3.40
CA ARG A 42 3.09 17.57 4.23
C ARG A 42 3.18 16.54 5.33
N ASP A 43 3.66 16.98 6.49
CA ASP A 43 3.71 16.14 7.69
C ASP A 43 2.38 16.15 8.45
N SER A 44 2.17 15.14 9.29
CA SER A 44 0.97 14.99 10.13
C SER A 44 0.70 16.24 11.00
N GLY A 45 1.74 16.90 11.49
CA GLY A 45 1.62 18.14 12.25
C GLY A 45 1.09 19.32 11.43
N LEU A 46 1.48 19.43 10.16
CA LEU A 46 0.98 20.47 9.24
C LEU A 46 -0.47 20.20 8.82
N LEU A 47 -0.83 18.92 8.66
CA LEU A 47 -2.21 18.52 8.38
C LEU A 47 -3.13 18.86 9.55
N ALA A 48 -2.72 18.57 10.79
CA ALA A 48 -3.44 19.03 11.98
C ALA A 48 -3.47 20.58 12.06
N GLY A 49 -2.36 21.23 11.70
CA GLY A 49 -2.23 22.69 11.59
C GLY A 49 -3.30 23.34 10.70
N SER A 50 -3.71 22.66 9.62
CA SER A 50 -4.73 23.18 8.70
C SER A 50 -6.13 23.30 9.33
N LEU A 51 -6.41 22.53 10.39
CA LEU A 51 -7.67 22.59 11.14
C LEU A 51 -7.68 23.67 12.22
N GLU A 52 -6.51 24.20 12.61
CA GLU A 52 -6.40 25.16 13.71
C GLU A 52 -7.21 26.44 13.47
N ALA A 53 -7.34 26.86 12.21
CA ALA A 53 -8.14 28.01 11.81
C ALA A 53 -9.64 27.88 12.12
N LEU A 54 -10.14 26.64 12.29
CA LEU A 54 -11.56 26.36 12.53
C LEU A 54 -11.83 25.92 13.98
N THR A 55 -10.91 25.18 14.60
CA THR A 55 -11.16 24.52 15.89
C THR A 55 -10.18 24.93 17.00
N GLY A 56 -9.13 25.66 16.65
CA GLY A 56 -8.04 26.00 17.56
C GLY A 56 -7.02 24.87 17.72
N LYS A 57 -5.77 25.24 18.07
CA LYS A 57 -4.60 24.36 18.13
C LYS A 57 -4.81 23.06 18.91
N THR A 58 -5.32 23.16 20.14
CA THR A 58 -5.48 22.01 21.02
C THR A 58 -6.50 21.01 20.48
N VAL A 59 -7.66 21.50 20.02
CA VAL A 59 -8.73 20.66 19.50
C VAL A 59 -8.33 20.02 18.17
N ALA A 60 -7.69 20.79 17.28
CA ALA A 60 -7.19 20.30 16.00
C ALA A 60 -6.21 19.15 16.17
N GLN A 61 -5.18 19.31 17.01
CA GLN A 61 -4.17 18.27 17.24
C GLN A 61 -4.75 17.02 17.91
N SER A 62 -5.64 17.19 18.90
CA SER A 62 -6.27 16.05 19.60
C SER A 62 -7.19 15.24 18.70
N ILE A 63 -8.12 15.89 17.97
CA ILE A 63 -9.07 15.18 17.09
C ILE A 63 -8.33 14.54 15.91
N PHE A 64 -7.37 15.24 15.31
CA PHE A 64 -6.54 14.69 14.24
C PHE A 64 -5.76 13.47 14.72
N GLY A 65 -5.13 13.56 15.90
CA GLY A 65 -4.39 12.44 16.49
C GLY A 65 -5.29 11.22 16.74
N ILE A 66 -6.48 11.40 17.32
CA ILE A 66 -7.46 10.32 17.50
C ILE A 66 -7.87 9.72 16.16
N GLY A 67 -8.09 10.55 15.14
CA GLY A 67 -8.40 10.10 13.78
C GLY A 67 -7.31 9.23 13.17
N VAL A 68 -6.04 9.62 13.32
CA VAL A 68 -4.89 8.83 12.83
C VAL A 68 -4.79 7.49 13.57
N VAL A 69 -5.00 7.46 14.90
CA VAL A 69 -5.04 6.21 15.67
C VAL A 69 -6.18 5.31 15.20
N GLY A 70 -7.37 5.87 14.98
CA GLY A 70 -8.52 5.14 14.44
C GLY A 70 -8.23 4.53 13.06
N MET A 71 -7.63 5.30 12.16
CA MET A 71 -7.22 4.84 10.82
C MET A 71 -6.21 3.68 10.89
N ALA A 72 -5.24 3.77 11.81
CA ALA A 72 -4.25 2.72 12.00
C ALA A 72 -4.89 1.42 12.54
N ILE A 73 -5.75 1.54 13.55
CA ILE A 73 -6.45 0.40 14.17
C ILE A 73 -7.40 -0.27 13.17
N SER A 74 -8.20 0.50 12.41
CA SER A 74 -9.11 -0.08 11.42
C SER A 74 -8.36 -0.82 10.31
N THR A 75 -7.24 -0.25 9.87
CA THR A 75 -6.42 -0.85 8.81
C THR A 75 -5.77 -2.15 9.27
N ILE A 76 -5.15 -2.17 10.45
CA ILE A 76 -4.48 -3.38 10.94
C ILE A 76 -5.49 -4.52 11.17
N ILE A 77 -6.70 -4.23 11.67
CA ILE A 77 -7.74 -5.25 11.84
C ILE A 77 -8.15 -5.86 10.49
N ILE A 78 -8.37 -5.04 9.47
CA ILE A 78 -8.71 -5.53 8.12
C ILE A 78 -7.57 -6.39 7.56
N LEU A 79 -6.31 -5.97 7.74
CA LEU A 79 -5.14 -6.75 7.31
C LEU A 79 -5.06 -8.10 8.02
N MET A 80 -5.31 -8.14 9.34
CA MET A 80 -5.36 -9.37 10.12
C MET A 80 -6.43 -10.33 9.57
N LEU A 81 -7.64 -9.83 9.34
CA LEU A 81 -8.72 -10.65 8.80
C LEU A 81 -8.38 -11.19 7.40
N ILE A 82 -7.98 -10.32 6.46
CA ILE A 82 -7.66 -10.71 5.08
C ILE A 82 -6.51 -11.74 5.07
N ASN A 83 -5.44 -11.52 5.83
CA ASN A 83 -4.32 -12.45 5.87
C ASN A 83 -4.72 -13.82 6.43
N GLY A 84 -5.58 -13.84 7.45
CA GLY A 84 -6.17 -15.06 7.98
C GLY A 84 -6.96 -15.84 6.94
N PHE A 85 -7.79 -15.18 6.13
CA PHE A 85 -8.53 -15.80 5.03
C PHE A 85 -7.57 -16.33 3.96
N CYS A 86 -6.66 -15.48 3.47
CA CYS A 86 -5.74 -15.85 2.39
C CYS A 86 -4.83 -17.03 2.76
N LEU A 87 -4.30 -17.07 3.99
CA LEU A 87 -3.40 -18.14 4.41
C LEU A 87 -4.13 -19.47 4.59
N THR A 88 -5.36 -19.43 5.10
CA THR A 88 -6.20 -20.64 5.25
C THR A 88 -6.53 -21.24 3.89
N GLU A 89 -6.91 -20.39 2.93
CA GLU A 89 -7.20 -20.83 1.55
C GLU A 89 -5.95 -21.28 0.79
N ALA A 90 -4.81 -20.60 0.97
CA ALA A 90 -3.56 -21.01 0.34
C ALA A 90 -3.09 -22.40 0.82
N MET A 91 -3.43 -22.78 2.06
CA MET A 91 -3.13 -24.09 2.62
C MET A 91 -4.22 -25.14 2.35
N GLY A 92 -5.36 -24.76 1.75
CA GLY A 92 -6.49 -25.66 1.50
C GLY A 92 -7.15 -26.18 2.79
N LEU A 93 -7.07 -25.41 3.88
CA LEU A 93 -7.59 -25.80 5.19
C LEU A 93 -8.98 -25.21 5.45
N GLU A 94 -9.71 -25.78 6.40
CA GLU A 94 -11.03 -25.29 6.76
C GLU A 94 -10.97 -23.94 7.51
N MET A 95 -11.92 -23.08 7.18
CA MET A 95 -12.09 -21.77 7.80
C MET A 95 -12.39 -21.86 9.30
N GLY A 96 -11.72 -21.04 10.12
CA GLY A 96 -11.88 -21.01 11.58
C GLY A 96 -10.92 -21.91 12.36
N GLY A 97 -10.14 -22.73 11.68
CA GLY A 97 -9.08 -23.56 12.28
C GLY A 97 -7.88 -22.77 12.81
N THR A 98 -6.90 -23.49 13.37
CA THR A 98 -5.68 -22.90 13.93
C THR A 98 -4.90 -22.09 12.89
N ALA A 99 -4.87 -22.53 11.63
CA ALA A 99 -4.23 -21.81 10.53
C ALA A 99 -4.85 -20.41 10.31
N HIS A 100 -6.17 -20.28 10.39
CA HIS A 100 -6.86 -19.00 10.28
C HIS A 100 -6.47 -18.05 11.43
N LYS A 101 -6.40 -18.56 12.65
CA LYS A 101 -6.01 -17.77 13.85
C LYS A 101 -4.56 -17.30 13.78
N VAL A 102 -3.63 -18.21 13.44
CA VAL A 102 -2.20 -17.88 13.30
C VAL A 102 -1.99 -16.91 12.13
N GLY A 103 -2.63 -17.18 10.99
CA GLY A 103 -2.60 -16.29 9.82
C GLY A 103 -3.15 -14.90 10.16
N SER A 104 -4.20 -14.81 10.98
CA SER A 104 -4.77 -13.54 11.40
C SER A 104 -3.88 -12.76 12.38
N LEU A 105 -3.17 -13.45 13.26
CA LEU A 105 -2.28 -12.80 14.24
C LEU A 105 -0.94 -12.37 13.65
N LEU A 106 -0.50 -13.03 12.57
CA LEU A 106 0.81 -12.80 11.98
C LEU A 106 1.07 -11.32 11.63
N PRO A 107 0.18 -10.58 10.93
CA PRO A 107 0.40 -9.17 10.60
C PRO A 107 0.44 -8.27 11.84
N GLY A 108 -0.34 -8.59 12.88
CA GLY A 108 -0.33 -7.85 14.14
C GLY A 108 0.99 -7.99 14.88
N ILE A 109 1.54 -9.21 14.94
CA ILE A 109 2.82 -9.50 15.58
C ILE A 109 3.97 -8.90 14.78
N THR A 110 4.03 -9.13 13.47
CA THR A 110 5.13 -8.60 12.63
C THR A 110 5.06 -7.09 12.50
N GLY A 111 3.87 -6.49 12.46
CA GLY A 111 3.69 -5.04 12.50
C GLY A 111 4.17 -4.41 13.81
N ALA A 112 3.80 -5.01 14.96
CA ALA A 112 4.21 -4.51 16.27
C ALA A 112 5.72 -4.68 16.53
N LEU A 113 6.28 -5.84 16.18
CA LEU A 113 7.70 -6.15 16.34
C LEU A 113 8.58 -5.38 15.35
N GLY A 114 8.14 -5.25 14.10
CA GLY A 114 8.83 -4.43 13.10
C GLY A 114 8.91 -2.98 13.56
N PHE A 115 7.84 -2.45 14.17
CA PHE A 115 7.86 -1.11 14.73
C PHE A 115 8.83 -0.97 15.91
N LEU A 116 8.86 -1.92 16.86
CA LEU A 116 9.74 -1.92 18.05
C LEU A 116 11.24 -1.78 17.73
N TRP A 117 11.73 -2.40 16.66
CA TRP A 117 13.15 -2.30 16.25
C TRP A 117 13.50 -0.97 15.57
N LEU A 118 12.50 -0.21 15.11
CA LEU A 118 12.65 1.01 14.32
C LEU A 118 12.37 2.30 15.11
N TRP A 119 12.13 2.22 16.44
CA TRP A 119 11.77 3.40 17.25
C TRP A 119 12.88 4.46 17.32
N GLY A 120 14.14 4.06 17.21
CA GLY A 120 15.29 4.95 17.38
C GLY A 120 15.66 5.77 16.15
N ASP A 121 15.19 5.39 14.95
CA ASP A 121 15.69 5.95 13.70
C ASP A 121 14.53 6.38 12.79
N ALA A 122 14.38 7.70 12.60
CA ALA A 122 13.32 8.27 11.78
C ALA A 122 13.46 7.88 10.30
N ASP A 123 14.70 7.72 9.83
CA ASP A 123 14.99 7.35 8.44
C ASP A 123 14.58 5.91 8.15
N ALA A 124 14.71 5.02 9.15
CA ALA A 124 14.33 3.61 9.01
C ALA A 124 12.81 3.42 8.86
N LYS A 125 12.00 4.32 9.44
CA LYS A 125 10.52 4.31 9.27
C LYS A 125 10.12 4.73 7.86
N PHE A 126 10.80 5.72 7.28
CA PHE A 126 10.58 6.13 5.89
C PHE A 126 11.05 5.06 4.91
N TRP A 127 12.15 4.37 5.25
CA TRP A 127 12.71 3.31 4.42
C TRP A 127 11.76 2.14 4.21
N LEU A 128 10.94 1.75 5.19
CA LEU A 128 9.96 0.67 5.01
C LEU A 128 8.74 1.07 4.15
N ALA A 129 8.32 2.34 4.21
CA ALA A 129 7.15 2.79 3.48
C ALA A 129 7.34 2.69 1.96
N VAL A 130 8.57 2.88 1.47
CA VAL A 130 8.88 2.89 0.04
C VAL A 130 8.75 1.48 -0.58
N PRO A 131 9.42 0.42 -0.09
CA PRO A 131 9.25 -0.95 -0.58
C PRO A 131 7.81 -1.44 -0.48
N THR A 132 7.13 -1.19 0.64
CA THR A 132 5.73 -1.63 0.82
C THR A 132 4.81 -0.98 -0.21
N SER A 133 4.99 0.32 -0.49
CA SER A 133 4.19 1.02 -1.50
C SER A 133 4.43 0.50 -2.90
N ILE A 134 5.69 0.22 -3.27
CA ILE A 134 6.04 -0.37 -4.57
C ILE A 134 5.43 -1.76 -4.70
N PHE A 135 5.56 -2.60 -3.67
CA PHE A 135 5.00 -3.95 -3.68
C PHE A 135 3.47 -3.92 -3.84
N GLY A 136 2.78 -3.06 -3.10
CA GLY A 136 1.33 -2.88 -3.24
C GLY A 136 0.91 -2.45 -4.65
N MET A 137 1.60 -1.45 -5.23
CA MET A 137 1.32 -0.96 -6.58
C MET A 137 1.51 -2.05 -7.65
N VAL A 138 2.51 -2.90 -7.48
CA VAL A 138 2.81 -4.00 -8.41
C VAL A 138 1.79 -5.14 -8.34
N LEU A 139 1.12 -5.33 -7.20
CA LEU A 139 0.07 -6.34 -7.05
C LEU A 139 -1.29 -5.89 -7.59
N LEU A 140 -1.54 -4.58 -7.75
CA LEU A 140 -2.82 -4.05 -8.24
C LEU A 140 -3.26 -4.65 -9.59
N PRO A 141 -2.40 -4.75 -10.63
CA PRO A 141 -2.80 -5.34 -11.91
C PRO A 141 -3.26 -6.79 -11.77
N VAL A 142 -2.60 -7.57 -10.91
CA VAL A 142 -2.95 -8.98 -10.66
C VAL A 142 -4.33 -9.07 -10.00
N ALA A 143 -4.62 -8.19 -9.05
CA ALA A 143 -5.93 -8.11 -8.41
C ALA A 143 -7.02 -7.69 -9.42
N TYR A 144 -6.83 -6.62 -10.18
CA TYR A 144 -7.81 -6.17 -11.19
C TYR A 144 -8.04 -7.22 -12.28
N PHE A 145 -7.00 -7.92 -12.71
CA PHE A 145 -7.13 -9.03 -13.65
C PHE A 145 -7.94 -10.19 -13.05
N THR A 146 -7.69 -10.54 -11.79
CA THR A 146 -8.47 -11.56 -11.08
C THR A 146 -9.95 -11.16 -10.98
N PHE A 147 -10.24 -9.91 -10.62
CA PHE A 147 -11.61 -9.39 -10.58
C PHE A 147 -12.27 -9.39 -11.96
N PHE A 148 -11.54 -9.01 -13.01
CA PHE A 148 -12.01 -9.09 -14.39
C PHE A 148 -12.40 -10.52 -14.77
N CYS A 149 -11.57 -11.50 -14.44
CA CYS A 149 -11.88 -12.91 -14.67
C CYS A 149 -13.08 -13.38 -13.82
N MET A 150 -13.13 -13.00 -12.55
CA MET A 150 -14.20 -13.38 -11.61
C MET A 150 -15.58 -12.90 -12.10
N ILE A 151 -15.69 -11.63 -12.50
CA ILE A 151 -16.93 -11.01 -12.99
C ILE A 151 -17.42 -11.63 -14.30
N ASN A 152 -16.53 -12.31 -15.03
CA ASN A 152 -16.86 -13.03 -16.25
C ASN A 152 -17.01 -14.55 -16.06
N SER A 153 -16.83 -15.07 -14.84
CA SER A 153 -16.87 -16.50 -14.53
C SER A 153 -18.21 -16.93 -13.93
N LYS A 154 -18.98 -17.72 -14.69
CA LYS A 154 -20.22 -18.35 -14.20
C LYS A 154 -19.96 -19.33 -13.05
N ASN A 155 -18.81 -20.01 -13.06
CA ASN A 155 -18.46 -20.99 -12.04
C ASN A 155 -18.27 -20.36 -10.66
N LEU A 156 -17.91 -19.07 -10.61
CA LEU A 156 -17.64 -18.36 -9.35
C LEU A 156 -18.85 -17.56 -8.86
N LEU A 157 -19.56 -16.87 -9.76
CA LEU A 157 -20.66 -15.98 -9.39
C LEU A 157 -22.05 -16.62 -9.47
N GLY A 158 -22.20 -17.76 -10.18
CA GLY A 158 -23.49 -18.42 -10.36
C GLY A 158 -24.56 -17.44 -10.86
N ASP A 159 -25.66 -17.35 -10.13
CA ASP A 159 -26.82 -16.50 -10.46
C ASP A 159 -26.57 -15.01 -10.22
N ALA A 160 -25.54 -14.65 -9.46
CA ALA A 160 -25.15 -13.26 -9.20
C ALA A 160 -24.31 -12.66 -10.35
N LEU A 161 -24.07 -13.42 -11.43
CA LEU A 161 -23.29 -12.95 -12.56
C LEU A 161 -23.97 -11.73 -13.21
N PRO A 162 -23.25 -10.60 -13.40
CA PRO A 162 -23.84 -9.42 -14.01
C PRO A 162 -24.32 -9.71 -15.43
N THR A 163 -25.54 -9.29 -15.76
CA THR A 163 -26.17 -9.48 -17.06
C THR A 163 -26.44 -8.16 -17.77
N GLY A 164 -26.59 -8.23 -19.10
CA GLY A 164 -26.92 -7.08 -19.96
C GLY A 164 -25.90 -5.94 -19.89
N SER A 165 -26.41 -4.70 -19.92
CA SER A 165 -25.59 -3.48 -19.96
C SER A 165 -24.70 -3.30 -18.73
N LYS A 166 -25.12 -3.79 -17.55
CA LYS A 166 -24.32 -3.71 -16.31
C LYS A 166 -23.01 -4.47 -16.44
N ARG A 167 -23.01 -5.62 -17.13
CA ARG A 167 -21.79 -6.40 -17.39
C ARG A 167 -20.81 -5.62 -18.27
N VAL A 168 -21.32 -4.94 -19.30
CA VAL A 168 -20.50 -4.15 -20.22
C VAL A 168 -19.85 -2.99 -19.48
N VAL A 169 -20.64 -2.22 -18.71
CA VAL A 169 -20.12 -1.09 -17.91
C VAL A 169 -19.06 -1.57 -16.92
N LEU A 170 -19.31 -2.66 -16.21
CA LEU A 170 -18.38 -3.19 -15.20
C LEU A 170 -17.08 -3.72 -15.84
N ASN A 171 -17.18 -4.42 -16.98
CA ASN A 171 -16.00 -4.87 -17.73
C ASN A 171 -15.17 -3.70 -18.28
N ILE A 172 -15.82 -2.64 -18.76
CA ILE A 172 -15.12 -1.43 -19.21
C ILE A 172 -14.44 -0.74 -18.03
N ALA A 173 -15.15 -0.55 -16.91
CA ALA A 173 -14.60 0.10 -15.72
C ALA A 173 -13.38 -0.65 -15.17
N ILE A 174 -13.47 -1.98 -15.05
CA ILE A 174 -12.35 -2.81 -14.60
C ILE A 174 -11.24 -2.86 -15.65
N GLY A 175 -11.58 -2.88 -16.93
CA GLY A 175 -10.59 -2.81 -18.01
C GLY A 175 -9.77 -1.51 -17.96
N VAL A 176 -10.43 -0.38 -17.76
CA VAL A 176 -9.76 0.92 -17.56
C VAL A 176 -8.90 0.90 -16.30
N ALA A 177 -9.42 0.39 -15.18
CA ALA A 177 -8.65 0.26 -13.94
C ALA A 177 -7.43 -0.65 -14.10
N LEU A 178 -7.55 -1.76 -14.83
CA LEU A 178 -6.46 -2.69 -15.13
C LEU A 178 -5.37 -1.98 -15.93
N VAL A 179 -5.72 -1.27 -17.02
CA VAL A 179 -4.75 -0.51 -17.83
C VAL A 179 -4.06 0.58 -16.99
N ALA A 180 -4.83 1.35 -16.22
CA ALA A 180 -4.29 2.39 -15.35
C ALA A 180 -3.34 1.80 -14.28
N SER A 181 -3.70 0.67 -13.68
CA SER A 181 -2.87 -0.02 -12.69
C SER A 181 -1.57 -0.57 -13.28
N LEU A 182 -1.60 -1.08 -14.52
CA LEU A 182 -0.39 -1.53 -15.23
C LEU A 182 0.58 -0.38 -15.45
N ILE A 183 0.08 0.76 -15.92
CA ILE A 183 0.89 1.97 -16.09
C ILE A 183 1.47 2.42 -14.74
N GLY A 184 0.64 2.45 -13.69
CA GLY A 184 1.08 2.83 -12.34
C GLY A 184 2.14 1.90 -11.77
N ALA A 185 1.99 0.58 -11.94
CA ALA A 185 2.96 -0.42 -11.50
C ALA A 185 4.30 -0.27 -12.23
N LEU A 186 4.27 -0.14 -13.56
CA LEU A 186 5.48 0.05 -14.37
C LEU A 186 6.19 1.37 -14.01
N TRP A 187 5.45 2.45 -13.83
CA TRP A 187 6.00 3.73 -13.40
C TRP A 187 6.64 3.63 -12.00
N SER A 188 5.98 2.97 -11.06
CA SER A 188 6.49 2.80 -9.69
C SER A 188 7.79 1.98 -9.67
N ILE A 189 7.88 0.91 -10.46
CA ILE A 189 9.11 0.11 -10.59
C ILE A 189 10.22 0.97 -11.21
N TRP A 190 9.91 1.63 -12.33
CA TRP A 190 10.90 2.43 -13.06
C TRP A 190 11.45 3.54 -12.17
N SER A 191 10.59 4.40 -11.60
CA SER A 191 10.98 5.56 -10.81
C SER A 191 11.80 5.26 -9.54
N LYS A 192 11.78 4.01 -9.03
CA LYS A 192 12.44 3.63 -7.77
C LYS A 192 13.60 2.64 -7.95
N LEU A 193 13.46 1.65 -8.84
CA LEU A 193 14.42 0.56 -9.01
C LEU A 193 14.93 0.41 -10.45
N GLN A 194 14.40 1.17 -11.42
CA GLN A 194 14.85 1.18 -12.82
C GLN A 194 14.99 -0.24 -13.39
N TRP A 195 16.13 -0.56 -14.01
CA TRP A 195 16.44 -1.86 -14.61
C TRP A 195 16.46 -3.02 -13.60
N THR A 196 16.98 -2.81 -12.40
CA THR A 196 17.00 -3.84 -11.34
C THR A 196 15.58 -4.23 -10.94
N GLY A 197 14.70 -3.25 -10.81
CA GLY A 197 13.28 -3.48 -10.50
C GLY A 197 12.57 -4.25 -11.61
N LEU A 198 12.84 -3.90 -12.86
CA LEU A 198 12.28 -4.62 -14.02
C LEU A 198 12.76 -6.07 -14.07
N ALA A 199 14.04 -6.32 -13.79
CA ALA A 199 14.63 -7.65 -13.78
C ALA A 199 14.02 -8.53 -12.67
N ILE A 200 13.86 -7.98 -11.46
CA ILE A 200 13.20 -8.68 -10.34
C ILE A 200 11.74 -9.02 -10.70
N PHE A 201 11.01 -8.05 -11.26
CA PHE A 201 9.63 -8.26 -11.66
C PHE A 201 9.50 -9.31 -12.78
N ALA A 202 10.34 -9.23 -13.81
CA ALA A 202 10.38 -10.22 -14.88
C ALA A 202 10.71 -11.62 -14.33
N GLY A 203 11.68 -11.71 -13.41
CA GLY A 203 12.01 -12.96 -12.71
C GLY A 203 10.82 -13.52 -11.93
N PHE A 204 10.07 -12.69 -11.22
CA PHE A 204 8.85 -13.10 -10.52
C PHE A 204 7.79 -13.65 -11.49
N ILE A 205 7.54 -12.97 -12.61
CA ILE A 205 6.60 -13.46 -13.63
C ILE A 205 7.04 -14.81 -14.21
N VAL A 206 8.34 -14.97 -14.49
CA VAL A 206 8.90 -16.25 -14.95
C VAL A 206 8.68 -17.36 -13.91
N LEU A 207 8.94 -17.09 -12.63
CA LEU A 207 8.70 -18.06 -11.55
C LEU A 207 7.23 -18.46 -11.45
N VAL A 208 6.31 -17.50 -11.57
CA VAL A 208 4.86 -17.77 -11.59
C VAL A 208 4.49 -18.68 -12.76
N ILE A 209 4.99 -18.39 -13.97
CA ILE A 209 4.72 -19.19 -15.16
C ILE A 209 5.31 -20.61 -15.00
N LEU A 210 6.54 -20.71 -14.50
CA LEU A 210 7.19 -22.00 -14.25
C LEU A 210 6.41 -22.83 -13.22
N GLY A 211 5.96 -22.21 -12.12
CA GLY A 211 5.14 -22.85 -11.10
C GLY A 211 3.79 -23.34 -11.66
N GLN A 212 3.12 -22.53 -12.48
CA GLN A 212 1.89 -22.94 -13.16
C GLN A 212 2.12 -24.09 -14.14
N CYS A 213 3.23 -24.06 -14.89
CA CYS A 213 3.60 -25.11 -15.81
C CYS A 213 3.87 -26.42 -15.06
N TRP A 214 4.61 -26.36 -13.94
CA TRP A 214 4.87 -27.50 -13.07
C TRP A 214 3.57 -28.11 -12.52
N HIS A 215 2.67 -27.28 -11.98
CA HIS A 215 1.37 -27.73 -11.47
C HIS A 215 0.51 -28.39 -12.56
N SER A 216 0.49 -27.80 -13.76
CA SER A 216 -0.23 -28.36 -14.91
C SER A 216 0.36 -29.70 -15.36
N LEU A 217 1.69 -29.86 -15.28
CA LEU A 217 2.39 -31.11 -15.60
C LEU A 217 2.07 -32.20 -14.56
N ASN A 218 2.11 -31.86 -13.27
CA ASN A 218 1.80 -32.81 -12.20
C ASN A 218 0.36 -33.35 -12.32
N LYS A 219 -0.62 -32.47 -12.56
CA LYS A 219 -2.01 -32.88 -12.82
C LYS A 219 -2.20 -33.74 -14.08
N ARG A 220 -1.26 -33.70 -15.02
CA ARG A 220 -1.27 -34.61 -16.18
C ARG A 220 -0.70 -35.97 -15.79
N LEU A 221 0.35 -36.00 -15.00
CA LEU A 221 0.93 -37.25 -14.47
C LEU A 221 -0.07 -37.98 -13.58
N ASP A 222 -0.70 -37.31 -12.62
CA ASP A 222 -1.71 -37.91 -11.73
C ASP A 222 -2.86 -38.54 -12.53
N ARG A 223 -3.33 -37.87 -13.59
CA ARG A 223 -4.37 -38.42 -14.49
C ARG A 223 -3.91 -39.63 -15.28
N ILE A 224 -2.63 -39.71 -15.63
CA ILE A 224 -2.06 -40.87 -16.34
C ILE A 224 -1.92 -42.05 -15.38
N GLU A 225 -1.49 -41.81 -14.14
CA GLU A 225 -1.41 -42.83 -13.09
C GLU A 225 -2.80 -43.39 -12.74
N ASP A 226 -3.80 -42.52 -12.57
CA ASP A 226 -5.20 -42.94 -12.35
C ASP A 226 -5.77 -43.75 -13.52
N ALA A 227 -5.39 -43.41 -14.76
CA ALA A 227 -5.81 -44.15 -15.95
C ALA A 227 -5.07 -45.48 -16.10
N ALA A 228 -3.82 -45.58 -15.62
CA ALA A 228 -3.03 -46.80 -15.61
C ALA A 228 -3.50 -47.77 -14.52
N ASN A 229 -3.85 -47.28 -13.32
CA ASN A 229 -4.34 -48.09 -12.20
C ASN A 229 -5.79 -48.60 -12.37
N LYS A 230 -6.53 -48.08 -13.35
CA LYS A 230 -7.90 -48.54 -13.69
C LYS A 230 -7.95 -49.65 -14.75
N LYS A 231 -6.80 -50.07 -15.30
CA LYS A 231 -6.69 -51.24 -16.18
C LYS A 231 -6.18 -52.45 -15.41
#